data_AF-A0A7Y3PWA2-F1
#
_entry.id   AF-A0A7Y3PWA2-F1
#
_cell.length_a   1.000
_cell.length_b   1.000
_cell.length_c   1.000
_cell.angle_alpha   90.00
_cell.angle_beta   90.00
_cell.angle_gamma   90.00
#
_symmetry.space_group_name_H-M   'P 1'
#
loop_
_entity.id
_entity.type
_entity.pdbx_description
1 polymer ?
#
loop_
_entity_poly.entity_id
_entity_poly.type
_entity_poly.pdbx_seq_one_letter_code
_entity_poly.pdbx_strand_id
1 'polypeptide(L)'
;MIGLAECGERADGEVLWSLVGHPSPGVRARAVAGLRVLDVVDVRRLLPLLDDPASGVVREVSAALLPSAGSLDAGPLMERLAVEQPRSVRVAAFRLLHAHHGLVRLRACVALLDDPDDRLRRWAGQSVQRWHPTGDVPPGTVEVGELLDRGRHLFSAHVLKRRKWEAGLKA
;
A
#
# COMPACT_ATOMS: atom_id res chain seq x y z
N MET A 1 30.98 7.32 26.95
CA MET A 1 31.48 6.95 25.61
C MET A 1 30.46 7.46 24.61
N ILE A 2 30.78 8.57 23.96
CA ILE A 2 29.94 9.24 22.95
C ILE A 2 30.46 8.69 21.62
N GLY A 3 29.65 7.92 20.89
CA GLY A 3 30.14 7.17 19.73
C GLY A 3 29.07 6.87 18.69
N LEU A 4 29.25 7.44 17.51
CA LEU A 4 28.60 7.15 16.22
C LEU A 4 27.12 7.49 16.00
N ALA A 5 26.39 8.05 16.97
CA ALA A 5 24.99 8.43 16.75
C ALA A 5 24.78 9.83 16.11
N GLU A 6 25.85 10.62 15.92
CA GLU A 6 25.73 12.06 15.54
C GLU A 6 26.33 12.42 14.17
N CYS A 7 26.87 11.46 13.39
CA CYS A 7 27.47 11.73 12.07
C CYS A 7 26.62 11.21 10.91
N GLY A 8 25.31 11.48 10.97
CA GLY A 8 24.39 11.33 9.85
C GLY A 8 23.64 12.65 9.70
N GLU A 9 24.32 13.70 9.24
CA GLU A 9 23.64 14.99 9.05
C GLU A 9 22.68 14.88 7.86
N ARG A 10 21.66 15.74 7.79
CA ARG A 10 20.79 15.84 6.61
C ARG A 10 21.58 16.01 5.29
N ALA A 11 22.83 16.50 5.38
CA ALA A 11 23.78 16.59 4.28
C ALA A 11 24.11 15.23 3.62
N ASP A 12 24.05 14.11 4.35
CA ASP A 12 24.28 12.77 3.81
C ASP A 12 23.11 12.28 2.92
N GLY A 13 21.98 12.98 2.97
CA GLY A 13 20.81 12.69 2.13
C GLY A 13 21.13 12.75 0.64
N GLU A 14 21.91 13.74 0.19
CA GLU A 14 22.27 13.86 -1.23
C GLU A 14 23.17 12.71 -1.71
N VAL A 15 24.09 12.25 -0.85
CA VAL A 15 24.93 11.07 -1.14
C VAL A 15 24.05 9.83 -1.29
N LEU A 16 23.12 9.59 -0.37
CA LEU A 16 22.21 8.46 -0.46
C LEU A 16 21.30 8.56 -1.69
N TRP A 17 20.83 9.76 -2.03
CA TRP A 17 20.05 10.00 -3.24
C TRP A 17 20.82 9.66 -4.53
N SER A 18 22.13 9.90 -4.57
CA SER A 18 22.96 9.46 -5.70
C SER A 18 23.03 7.93 -5.82
N LEU A 19 22.96 7.22 -4.70
CA LEU A 19 23.04 5.75 -4.63
C LEU A 19 21.72 5.05 -4.96
N VAL A 20 20.61 5.77 -5.02
CA VAL A 20 19.30 5.23 -5.42
C VAL A 20 19.30 4.75 -6.88
N GLY A 21 20.15 5.31 -7.75
CA GLY A 21 20.32 4.86 -9.14
C GLY A 21 21.41 3.79 -9.34
N HIS A 22 22.03 3.30 -8.27
CA HIS A 22 23.22 2.45 -8.36
C HIS A 22 22.92 1.08 -9.03
N PRO A 23 23.82 0.52 -9.85
CA PRO A 23 23.57 -0.75 -10.56
C PRO A 23 23.32 -1.94 -9.60
N SER A 24 24.01 -1.97 -8.46
CA SER A 24 23.79 -3.00 -7.43
C SER A 24 22.46 -2.79 -6.68
N PRO A 25 21.52 -3.74 -6.73
CA PRO A 25 20.25 -3.63 -6.01
C PRO A 25 20.41 -3.53 -4.49
N GLY A 26 21.43 -4.20 -3.95
CA GLY A 26 21.73 -4.15 -2.52
C GLY A 26 22.19 -2.78 -2.05
N VAL A 27 22.78 -1.97 -2.94
CA VAL A 27 23.14 -0.57 -2.65
C VAL A 27 21.90 0.30 -2.72
N ARG A 28 21.07 0.18 -3.76
CA ARG A 28 19.81 0.93 -3.87
C ARG A 28 18.91 0.72 -2.66
N ALA A 29 18.70 -0.53 -2.24
CA ALA A 29 17.87 -0.84 -1.08
C ALA A 29 18.40 -0.21 0.21
N ARG A 30 19.72 -0.27 0.44
CA ARG A 30 20.36 0.36 1.61
C ARG A 30 20.30 1.89 1.54
N ALA A 31 20.40 2.47 0.35
CA ALA A 31 20.24 3.90 0.15
C ALA A 31 18.84 4.36 0.55
N VAL A 32 17.79 3.68 0.06
CA VAL A 32 16.39 3.97 0.43
C VAL A 32 16.16 3.77 1.94
N ALA A 33 16.71 2.71 2.52
CA ALA A 33 16.63 2.49 3.96
C ALA A 33 17.31 3.62 4.75
N GLY A 34 18.49 4.09 4.30
CA GLY A 34 19.19 5.23 4.88
C GLY A 34 18.39 6.53 4.79
N LEU A 35 17.82 6.84 3.62
CA LEU A 35 16.96 8.01 3.41
C LEU A 35 15.76 8.02 4.38
N ARG A 36 15.17 6.84 4.62
CA ARG A 36 14.09 6.67 5.61
C ARG A 36 14.57 6.87 7.04
N VAL A 37 15.76 6.36 7.40
CA VAL A 37 16.33 6.53 8.75
C VAL A 37 16.68 7.98 9.04
N LEU A 38 17.15 8.73 8.05
CA LEU A 38 17.51 10.14 8.16
C LEU A 38 16.32 11.10 7.98
N ASP A 39 15.11 10.59 7.73
CA ASP A 39 13.89 11.39 7.49
C ASP A 39 14.05 12.44 6.38
N VAL A 40 14.70 12.05 5.27
CA VAL A 40 14.93 12.88 4.07
C VAL A 40 14.31 12.24 2.83
N VAL A 41 13.17 11.56 3.02
CA VAL A 41 12.41 10.90 1.95
C VAL A 41 11.72 11.95 1.08
N ASP A 42 11.85 11.78 -0.24
CA ASP A 42 11.09 12.50 -1.26
C ASP A 42 10.15 11.50 -1.94
N VAL A 43 8.86 11.64 -1.63
CA VAL A 43 7.79 10.77 -2.14
C VAL A 43 7.80 10.71 -3.66
N ARG A 44 7.97 11.85 -4.35
CA ARG A 44 7.90 11.91 -5.81
C ARG A 44 9.07 11.16 -6.45
N ARG A 45 10.26 11.24 -5.83
CA ARG A 45 11.46 10.54 -6.32
C ARG A 45 11.43 9.04 -6.00
N LEU A 46 10.79 8.62 -4.90
CA LEU A 46 10.69 7.21 -4.55
C LEU A 46 9.58 6.45 -5.28
N LEU A 47 8.49 7.11 -5.68
CA LEU A 47 7.34 6.46 -6.32
C LEU A 47 7.73 5.58 -7.54
N PRO A 48 8.56 6.03 -8.50
CA PRO A 48 8.97 5.20 -9.63
C PRO A 48 9.75 3.93 -9.24
N LEU A 49 10.40 3.90 -8.07
CA LEU A 49 11.17 2.75 -7.60
C LEU A 49 10.28 1.64 -7.04
N LEU A 50 8.97 1.85 -6.94
CA LEU A 50 8.02 0.76 -6.72
C LEU A 50 8.07 -0.27 -7.85
N ASP A 51 8.55 0.13 -9.03
CA ASP A 51 8.70 -0.72 -10.21
C ASP A 51 10.15 -1.22 -10.39
N ASP A 52 11.01 -1.08 -9.37
CA ASP A 52 12.37 -1.62 -9.40
C ASP A 52 12.34 -3.15 -9.57
N PRO A 53 13.18 -3.73 -10.45
CA PRO A 53 13.18 -5.18 -10.69
C PRO A 53 13.57 -5.99 -9.46
N ALA A 54 14.29 -5.40 -8.50
CA ALA A 54 14.70 -6.07 -7.28
C ALA A 54 13.68 -5.87 -6.16
N SER A 55 13.06 -6.98 -5.75
CA SER A 55 12.08 -7.01 -4.65
C SER A 55 12.59 -6.40 -3.33
N GLY A 56 13.89 -6.48 -3.06
CA GLY A 56 14.52 -5.84 -1.90
C GLY A 56 14.43 -4.31 -1.92
N VAL A 57 14.53 -3.69 -3.11
CA VAL A 57 14.39 -2.24 -3.29
C VAL A 57 12.93 -1.85 -3.11
N VAL A 58 12.02 -2.53 -3.82
CA VAL A 58 10.57 -2.30 -3.73
C VAL A 58 10.07 -2.39 -2.28
N ARG A 59 10.62 -3.33 -1.49
CA ARG A 59 10.30 -3.46 -0.06
C ARG A 59 10.70 -2.23 0.75
N GLU A 60 11.92 -1.71 0.57
CA GLU A 60 12.39 -0.53 1.30
C GLU A 60 11.66 0.74 0.83
N VAL A 61 11.37 0.86 -0.46
CA VAL A 61 10.58 1.96 -1.03
C VAL A 61 9.17 1.97 -0.42
N SER A 62 8.50 0.82 -0.41
CA SER A 62 7.19 0.69 0.24
C SER A 62 7.22 1.08 1.72
N ALA A 63 8.28 0.67 2.45
CA ALA A 63 8.44 1.05 3.86
C ALA A 63 8.70 2.56 4.05
N ALA A 64 9.46 3.18 3.15
CA ALA A 64 9.74 4.62 3.16
C ALA A 64 8.51 5.47 2.81
N LEU A 65 7.64 4.99 1.93
CA LEU A 65 6.42 5.69 1.52
C LEU A 65 5.25 5.49 2.48
N LEU A 66 5.28 4.45 3.33
CA LEU A 66 4.16 4.10 4.21
C LEU A 66 3.68 5.25 5.13
N PRO A 67 4.56 6.07 5.75
CA PRO A 67 4.13 7.21 6.55
C PRO A 67 3.31 8.25 5.77
N SER A 68 3.52 8.36 4.46
CA SER A 68 2.80 9.28 3.57
C SER A 68 1.70 8.60 2.75
N ALA A 69 1.41 7.31 3.01
CA ALA A 69 0.55 6.51 2.12
C ALA A 69 -0.83 7.13 1.89
N GLY A 70 -1.46 7.68 2.93
CA GLY A 70 -2.81 8.25 2.84
C GLY A 70 -2.93 9.48 1.91
N SER A 71 -1.82 10.14 1.54
CA SER A 71 -1.80 11.28 0.61
C SER A 71 -1.33 10.92 -0.80
N LEU A 72 -0.96 9.66 -1.04
CA LEU A 72 -0.56 9.21 -2.38
C LEU A 72 -1.77 9.14 -3.31
N ASP A 73 -1.54 9.33 -4.61
CA ASP A 73 -2.58 9.10 -5.60
C ASP A 73 -2.89 7.59 -5.68
N ALA A 74 -4.13 7.23 -5.38
CA ALA A 74 -4.59 5.86 -5.38
C ALA A 74 -4.65 5.27 -6.79
N GLY A 75 -4.87 6.07 -7.85
CA GLY A 75 -5.04 5.57 -9.22
C GLY A 75 -3.84 4.77 -9.71
N PRO A 76 -2.64 5.38 -9.81
CA PRO A 76 -1.42 4.68 -10.22
C PRO A 76 -1.01 3.54 -9.28
N LEU A 77 -1.41 3.58 -8.00
CA LEU A 77 -1.18 2.46 -7.08
C LEU A 77 -2.13 1.29 -7.36
N MET A 78 -3.38 1.55 -7.78
CA MET A 78 -4.33 0.51 -8.16
C MET A 78 -3.90 -0.23 -9.43
N GLU A 79 -3.34 0.48 -10.41
CA GLU A 79 -2.76 -0.12 -11.62
C GLU A 79 -1.65 -1.14 -11.29
N ARG A 80 -0.90 -0.90 -10.21
CA ARG A 80 0.15 -1.79 -9.70
C ARG A 80 -0.38 -3.06 -9.03
N LEU A 81 -1.69 -3.21 -8.86
CA LEU A 81 -2.32 -4.45 -8.39
C LEU A 81 -2.63 -5.44 -9.52
N ALA A 82 -2.46 -5.06 -10.79
CA ALA A 82 -2.72 -5.92 -11.94
C ALA A 82 -1.89 -7.22 -11.87
N VAL A 83 -2.47 -8.35 -12.27
CA VAL A 83 -1.88 -9.70 -12.08
C VAL A 83 -0.56 -9.87 -12.82
N GLU A 84 -0.39 -9.14 -13.91
CA GLU A 84 0.80 -9.07 -14.76
C GLU A 84 2.00 -8.43 -14.04
N GLN A 85 1.74 -7.62 -13.01
CA GLN A 85 2.80 -6.97 -12.26
C GLN A 85 3.58 -7.97 -11.41
N PRO A 86 4.89 -7.78 -11.21
CA PRO A 86 5.65 -8.63 -10.31
C PRO A 86 5.04 -8.65 -8.91
N ARG A 87 5.07 -9.82 -8.27
CA ARG A 87 4.51 -10.02 -6.92
C ARG A 87 4.96 -8.95 -5.92
N SER A 88 6.23 -8.54 -5.95
CA SER A 88 6.74 -7.50 -5.04
C SER A 88 6.07 -6.15 -5.23
N VAL A 89 5.78 -5.78 -6.47
CA VAL A 89 5.08 -4.53 -6.83
C VAL A 89 3.64 -4.58 -6.31
N ARG A 90 2.91 -5.67 -6.57
CA ARG A 90 1.54 -5.85 -6.07
C ARG A 90 1.46 -5.80 -4.54
N VAL A 91 2.38 -6.47 -3.85
CA VAL A 91 2.45 -6.44 -2.38
C VAL A 91 2.74 -5.04 -1.85
N ALA A 92 3.66 -4.31 -2.49
CA ALA A 92 4.00 -2.94 -2.08
C ALA A 92 2.84 -1.97 -2.32
N ALA A 93 2.22 -2.01 -3.50
CA ALA A 93 1.05 -1.22 -3.83
C ALA A 93 -0.12 -1.54 -2.89
N PHE A 94 -0.39 -2.82 -2.63
CA PHE A 94 -1.45 -3.19 -1.70
C PHE A 94 -1.18 -2.70 -0.28
N ARG A 95 0.07 -2.77 0.19
CA ARG A 95 0.42 -2.23 1.51
C ARG A 95 0.16 -0.73 1.61
N LEU A 96 0.54 0.04 0.58
CA LEU A 96 0.29 1.48 0.55
C LEU A 96 -1.21 1.78 0.49
N LEU A 97 -1.95 1.15 -0.43
CA LEU A 97 -3.40 1.29 -0.56
C LEU A 97 -4.17 0.86 0.68
N HIS A 98 -3.70 -0.18 1.38
CA HIS A 98 -4.31 -0.65 2.62
C HIS A 98 -4.14 0.35 3.77
N ALA A 99 -3.13 1.22 3.70
CA ALA A 99 -2.97 2.31 4.65
C ALA A 99 -3.93 3.49 4.39
N HIS A 100 -4.51 3.62 3.18
CA HIS A 100 -5.66 4.51 2.97
C HIS A 100 -6.86 4.01 3.78
N HIS A 101 -7.87 4.86 3.96
CA HIS A 101 -9.11 4.49 4.64
C HIS A 101 -10.25 4.28 3.63
N GLY A 102 -11.44 3.98 4.17
CA GLY A 102 -12.70 4.01 3.43
C GLY A 102 -12.71 3.21 2.12
N LEU A 103 -13.18 3.87 1.08
CA LEU A 103 -13.46 3.27 -0.23
C LEU A 103 -12.18 2.83 -0.95
N VAL A 104 -11.08 3.59 -0.83
CA VAL A 104 -9.80 3.23 -1.47
C VAL A 104 -9.29 1.91 -0.92
N ARG A 105 -9.31 1.74 0.41
CA ARG A 105 -8.94 0.48 1.05
C ARG A 105 -9.82 -0.67 0.56
N LEU A 106 -11.14 -0.46 0.49
CA LEU A 106 -12.08 -1.50 0.07
C LEU A 106 -11.83 -1.93 -1.39
N ARG A 107 -11.68 -0.97 -2.31
CA ARG A 107 -11.34 -1.23 -3.71
C ARG A 107 -10.08 -2.09 -3.84
N ALA A 108 -9.03 -1.75 -3.10
CA ALA A 108 -7.75 -2.46 -3.15
C ALA A 108 -7.87 -3.90 -2.63
N CYS A 109 -8.64 -4.09 -1.55
CA CYS A 109 -8.87 -5.42 -1.00
C CYS A 109 -9.74 -6.27 -1.95
N VAL A 110 -10.76 -5.69 -2.57
CA VAL A 110 -11.61 -6.42 -3.53
C VAL A 110 -10.85 -6.77 -4.82
N ALA A 111 -9.95 -5.90 -5.28
CA ALA A 111 -9.12 -6.14 -6.47
C ALA A 111 -8.23 -7.38 -6.34
N LEU A 112 -7.87 -7.79 -5.13
CA LEU A 112 -6.95 -8.91 -4.87
C LEU A 112 -7.65 -10.18 -4.39
N LEU A 113 -8.98 -10.25 -4.44
CA LEU A 113 -9.73 -11.45 -4.03
C LEU A 113 -9.47 -12.67 -4.92
N ASP A 114 -8.96 -12.44 -6.12
CA ASP A 114 -8.59 -13.49 -7.08
C ASP A 114 -7.08 -13.49 -7.38
N ASP A 115 -6.25 -12.82 -6.55
CA ASP A 115 -4.81 -12.76 -6.79
C ASP A 115 -4.19 -14.18 -6.76
N PRO A 116 -3.27 -14.51 -7.68
CA PRO A 116 -2.64 -15.83 -7.71
C PRO A 116 -1.76 -16.12 -6.48
N ASP A 117 -1.29 -15.10 -5.75
CA ASP A 117 -0.59 -15.29 -4.49
C ASP A 117 -1.59 -15.52 -3.33
N ASP A 118 -1.59 -16.74 -2.81
CA ASP A 118 -2.47 -17.17 -1.71
C ASP A 118 -2.35 -16.33 -0.43
N ARG A 119 -1.18 -15.74 -0.15
CA ARG A 119 -1.01 -14.90 1.05
C ARG A 119 -1.65 -13.54 0.81
N LEU A 120 -1.47 -12.97 -0.38
CA LEU A 120 -2.04 -11.70 -0.77
C LEU A 120 -3.57 -11.78 -0.85
N ARG A 121 -4.09 -12.84 -1.49
CA ARG A 121 -5.52 -13.13 -1.56
C ARG A 121 -6.17 -13.29 -0.18
N ARG A 122 -5.51 -14.01 0.74
CA ARG A 122 -5.99 -14.16 2.12
C ARG A 122 -5.95 -12.86 2.91
N TRP A 123 -4.88 -12.07 2.78
CA TRP A 123 -4.79 -10.77 3.44
C TRP A 123 -5.90 -9.83 2.93
N ALA A 124 -6.15 -9.81 1.63
CA ALA A 124 -7.22 -9.06 1.01
C ALA A 124 -8.60 -9.49 1.50
N GLY A 125 -8.91 -10.79 1.50
CA GLY A 125 -10.18 -11.34 1.98
C GLY A 125 -10.44 -11.02 3.47
N GLN A 126 -9.44 -11.20 4.33
CA GLN A 126 -9.55 -10.82 5.75
C GLN A 126 -9.77 -9.31 5.93
N SER A 127 -9.15 -8.49 5.08
CA SER A 127 -9.33 -7.04 5.10
C SER A 127 -10.74 -6.64 4.68
N VAL A 128 -11.33 -7.29 3.66
CA VAL A 128 -12.73 -7.08 3.27
C VAL A 128 -13.67 -7.46 4.42
N GLN A 129 -13.45 -8.60 5.07
CA GLN A 129 -14.29 -9.05 6.20
C GLN A 129 -14.30 -8.05 7.38
N ARG A 130 -13.14 -7.47 7.66
CA ARG A 130 -12.92 -6.49 8.75
C ARG A 130 -13.21 -5.06 8.33
N TRP A 131 -13.57 -4.81 7.08
CA TRP A 131 -13.84 -3.47 6.61
C TRP A 131 -15.12 -2.92 7.23
N HIS A 132 -15.09 -1.64 7.56
CA HIS A 132 -16.22 -0.84 7.99
C HIS A 132 -16.14 0.53 7.30
N PRO A 133 -17.28 1.17 7.03
CA PRO A 133 -17.29 2.54 6.52
C PRO A 133 -16.63 3.48 7.53
N THR A 134 -15.77 4.34 7.03
CA THR A 134 -15.11 5.41 7.77
C THR A 134 -15.76 6.76 7.43
N GLY A 135 -15.48 7.81 8.22
CA GLY A 135 -16.14 9.11 8.05
C GLY A 135 -15.93 9.79 6.68
N ASP A 136 -14.89 9.38 5.95
CA ASP A 136 -14.60 9.82 4.58
C ASP A 136 -15.44 9.10 3.50
N VAL A 137 -16.25 8.10 3.85
CA VAL A 137 -17.14 7.40 2.92
C VAL A 137 -18.54 7.99 3.00
N PRO A 138 -19.05 8.65 1.95
CA PRO A 138 -20.41 9.17 1.94
C PRO A 138 -21.44 8.04 2.15
N PRO A 139 -22.40 8.20 3.07
CA PRO A 139 -23.49 7.24 3.24
C PRO A 139 -24.26 7.03 1.93
N GLY A 140 -24.59 5.78 1.63
CA GLY A 140 -25.33 5.41 0.42
C GLY A 140 -24.46 5.33 -0.84
N THR A 141 -23.13 5.36 -0.73
CA THR A 141 -22.21 5.16 -1.87
C THR A 141 -22.46 3.81 -2.51
N VAL A 142 -23.04 3.81 -3.72
CA VAL A 142 -23.48 2.60 -4.45
C VAL A 142 -22.33 1.60 -4.63
N GLU A 143 -21.15 2.12 -4.97
CA GLU A 143 -19.96 1.30 -5.21
C GLU A 143 -19.55 0.46 -4.00
N VAL A 144 -19.79 0.93 -2.77
CA VAL A 144 -19.53 0.12 -1.57
C VAL A 144 -20.37 -1.16 -1.61
N GLY A 145 -21.63 -1.07 -2.04
CA GLY A 145 -22.51 -2.22 -2.17
C GLY A 145 -21.99 -3.22 -3.19
N GLU A 146 -21.58 -2.73 -4.37
CA GLU A 146 -21.04 -3.54 -5.46
C GLU A 146 -19.75 -4.26 -5.05
N LEU A 147 -18.84 -3.56 -4.38
CA LEU A 147 -17.58 -4.11 -3.87
C LEU A 147 -17.83 -5.18 -2.80
N LEU A 148 -18.76 -4.93 -1.87
CA LEU A 148 -19.15 -5.93 -0.86
C LEU A 148 -19.83 -7.15 -1.50
N ASP A 149 -20.60 -6.96 -2.57
CA ASP A 149 -21.22 -8.07 -3.32
C ASP A 149 -20.21 -8.93 -4.06
N ARG A 150 -19.15 -8.34 -4.62
CA ARG A 150 -18.01 -9.11 -5.17
C ARG A 150 -17.36 -9.99 -4.10
N GLY A 151 -17.27 -9.49 -2.87
CA GLY A 151 -16.78 -10.22 -1.71
C GLY A 151 -17.82 -11.09 -0.99
N ARG A 152 -19.03 -11.28 -1.52
CA ARG A 152 -20.15 -11.90 -0.77
C ARG A 152 -19.84 -13.28 -0.18
N HIS A 153 -18.98 -14.05 -0.84
CA HIS A 153 -18.57 -15.39 -0.40
C HIS A 153 -17.76 -15.36 0.91
N LEU A 154 -17.25 -14.19 1.29
CA LEU A 154 -16.52 -13.97 2.54
C LEU A 154 -17.44 -13.72 3.74
N PHE A 155 -18.74 -13.54 3.52
CA PHE A 155 -19.70 -13.13 4.54
C PHE A 155 -20.86 -14.12 4.68
N SER A 156 -21.45 -14.17 5.86
CA SER A 156 -22.84 -14.64 5.98
C SER A 156 -23.79 -13.57 5.44
N ALA A 157 -24.99 -13.97 5.01
CA ALA A 157 -26.00 -13.03 4.52
C ALA A 157 -26.32 -11.92 5.54
N HIS A 158 -26.35 -12.25 6.83
CA HIS A 158 -26.56 -11.28 7.90
C HIS A 158 -25.41 -10.26 8.01
N VAL A 159 -24.15 -10.71 7.98
CA VAL A 159 -22.99 -9.81 8.09
C VAL A 159 -22.91 -8.89 6.86
N LEU A 160 -23.16 -9.41 5.66
CA LEU A 160 -23.18 -8.61 4.44
C LEU A 160 -24.27 -7.53 4.50
N LYS A 161 -25.49 -7.89 4.91
CA LYS A 161 -26.59 -6.95 5.12
C LYS A 161 -26.23 -5.86 6.13
N ARG A 162 -25.62 -6.24 7.24
CA ARG A 162 -25.16 -5.29 8.27
C ARG A 162 -24.10 -4.32 7.73
N ARG A 163 -23.11 -4.81 6.96
CA ARG A 163 -22.08 -3.95 6.35
C ARG A 163 -22.65 -2.94 5.36
N LYS A 164 -23.60 -3.36 4.52
CA LYS A 164 -24.32 -2.46 3.62
C LYS A 164 -25.13 -1.41 4.39
N TRP A 165 -25.82 -1.82 5.44
CA TRP A 165 -26.57 -0.89 6.31
C TRP A 165 -25.66 0.12 7.02
N GLU A 166 -24.52 -0.32 7.58
CA GLU A 166 -23.50 0.56 8.18
C GLU A 166 -23.02 1.61 7.17
N ALA A 167 -22.94 1.26 5.88
CA ALA A 167 -22.59 2.18 4.79
C ALA A 167 -23.76 3.03 4.27
N GLY A 168 -24.93 3.00 4.91
CA GLY A 168 -26.11 3.77 4.51
C GLY A 168 -26.85 3.22 3.29
N LEU A 169 -26.57 1.97 2.88
CA LEU A 169 -27.26 1.32 1.77
C LEU A 169 -28.51 0.58 2.27
N LYS A 170 -29.57 0.62 1.47
CA LYS A 170 -30.75 -0.22 1.69
C LYS A 170 -30.38 -1.66 1.31
N ALA A 171 -30.65 -2.60 2.21
CA ALA A 171 -30.24 -4.00 2.09
C ALA A 171 -31.42 -4.96 1.98
#